data_AF-X6MF35-F1
#
_entry.id   AF-X6MF35-F1
#
_cell.length_a   1.000
_cell.length_b   1.000
_cell.length_c   1.000
_cell.angle_alpha   90.00
_cell.angle_beta   90.00
_cell.angle_gamma   90.00
#
_symmetry.space_group_name_H-M   'P 1'
#
loop_
_entity.id
_entity.type
_entity.pdbx_description
1 polymer ?
#
loop_
_entity_poly.entity_id
_entity_poly.type
_entity_poly.pdbx_seq_one_letter_code
_entity_poly.pdbx_strand_id
1 'polypeptide(L)'
;HEEVCRILTKEQLNPKYSIMIPFMAGILYGNIENEKDSSGSGLLYFWKQLQSLPLQMIPIHQIMLHIRCLDACKADTESKFLSRQLKNNHKTLIGSFKEWLKAWAAPDKVTHLRRKRIVDRPLDKIMRMYLPNLQYVLVHPDIHSYVTDYFKDCKCRISETQKNGNRFDGNKRALIKHIFNVLPYLCVSTETSRMLVECLRYEFIDIICKESHGMISMKLKEDQLNESLEEMVANLNKEKLTSNMKRSLIDHI
;
A
#
# COMPACT_ATOMS: atom_id res chain seq x y z
N HIS A 1 25.57 16.47 8.21
CA HIS A 1 24.51 17.43 8.53
C HIS A 1 24.42 18.51 7.46
N GLU A 2 25.43 19.38 7.32
CA GLU A 2 25.46 20.50 6.35
C GLU A 2 25.12 20.13 4.91
N GLU A 3 25.63 19.01 4.41
CA GLU A 3 25.36 18.56 3.03
C GLU A 3 23.87 18.26 2.78
N VAL A 4 23.19 17.67 3.77
CA VAL A 4 21.74 17.40 3.70
C VAL A 4 20.96 18.71 3.70
N CYS A 5 21.38 19.67 4.55
CA CYS A 5 20.77 21.00 4.61
C CYS A 5 20.94 21.76 3.30
N ARG A 6 22.14 21.70 2.69
CA ARG A 6 22.46 22.32 1.40
C ARG A 6 21.56 21.79 0.30
N ILE A 7 21.40 20.47 0.23
CA ILE A 7 20.51 19.82 -0.75
C ILE A 7 19.06 20.24 -0.54
N LEU A 8 18.56 20.25 0.71
CA LEU A 8 17.17 20.63 0.99
C LEU A 8 16.87 22.12 0.74
N THR A 9 17.87 23.00 0.84
CA THR A 9 17.65 24.46 0.77
C THR A 9 17.97 25.08 -0.59
N LYS A 10 18.93 24.52 -1.34
CA LYS A 10 19.44 25.14 -2.57
C LYS A 10 19.04 24.41 -3.85
N GLU A 11 18.65 23.14 -3.75
CA GLU A 11 18.36 22.32 -4.92
C GLU A 11 16.85 22.18 -5.13
N GLN A 12 16.38 22.27 -6.38
CA GLN A 12 15.00 21.91 -6.70
C GLN A 12 14.82 20.40 -6.53
N LEU A 13 13.71 20.01 -5.91
CA LEU A 13 13.39 18.59 -5.78
C LEU A 13 13.24 17.96 -7.16
N ASN A 14 14.08 16.97 -7.45
CA ASN A 14 14.06 16.20 -8.68
C ASN A 14 13.98 14.69 -8.33
N PRO A 15 13.84 13.79 -9.32
CA PRO A 15 13.75 12.35 -9.06
C PRO A 15 14.93 11.79 -8.26
N LYS A 16 16.15 12.30 -8.47
CA LYS A 16 17.34 11.92 -7.70
C LYS A 16 17.17 12.26 -6.21
N TYR A 17 16.76 13.49 -5.90
CA TYR A 17 16.57 13.91 -4.51
C TYR A 17 15.35 13.26 -3.83
N SER A 18 14.29 12.94 -4.58
CA SER A 18 13.17 12.14 -4.08
C SER A 18 13.59 10.76 -3.55
N ILE A 19 14.70 10.20 -4.04
CA ILE A 19 15.25 8.94 -3.55
C ILE A 19 16.24 9.19 -2.40
N MET A 20 17.11 10.19 -2.53
CA MET A 20 18.17 10.45 -1.53
C MET A 20 17.61 10.94 -0.19
N ILE A 21 16.55 11.74 -0.18
CA ILE A 21 16.03 12.36 1.05
C ILE A 21 15.53 11.32 2.07
N PRO A 22 14.66 10.33 1.70
CA PRO A 22 14.29 9.26 2.62
C PRO A 22 15.50 8.45 3.12
N PHE A 23 16.48 8.19 2.26
CA PHE A 23 17.70 7.48 2.66
C PHE A 23 18.50 8.26 3.72
N MET A 24 18.62 9.58 3.57
CA MET A 24 19.25 10.45 4.58
C MET A 24 18.49 10.42 5.91
N ALA A 25 17.14 10.42 5.87
CA ALA A 25 16.32 10.29 7.07
C ALA A 25 16.64 8.99 7.82
N GLY A 26 16.73 7.88 7.09
CA GLY A 26 17.10 6.57 7.66
C GLY A 26 18.51 6.55 8.28
N ILE A 27 19.51 7.15 7.64
CA ILE A 27 20.87 7.28 8.23
C ILE A 27 20.82 8.07 9.54
N LEU A 28 20.12 9.21 9.54
CA LEU A 28 20.01 10.07 10.71
C LEU A 28 19.30 9.35 11.86
N TYR A 29 18.23 8.61 11.57
CA TYR A 29 17.55 7.78 12.56
C TYR A 29 18.45 6.65 13.07
N GLY A 30 19.19 5.98 12.19
CA GLY A 30 20.16 4.95 12.57
C GLY A 30 21.29 5.49 13.47
N ASN A 31 21.71 6.75 13.32
CA ASN A 31 22.68 7.35 14.23
C ASN A 31 22.13 7.52 15.65
N ILE A 32 20.83 7.74 15.80
CA ILE A 32 20.16 7.78 17.10
C ILE A 32 20.15 6.37 17.71
N GLU A 33 19.73 5.36 16.94
CA GLU A 33 19.68 3.98 17.41
C GLU A 33 21.06 3.44 17.83
N ASN A 34 22.13 3.89 17.17
CA ASN A 34 23.51 3.49 17.47
C ASN A 34 24.21 4.43 18.47
N GLU A 35 23.45 5.30 19.16
CA GLU A 35 23.96 6.25 20.17
C GLU A 35 25.01 7.26 19.67
N LYS A 36 25.19 7.39 18.35
CA LYS A 36 26.09 8.37 17.73
C LYS A 36 25.51 9.79 17.75
N ASP A 37 24.18 9.91 17.80
CA ASP A 37 23.45 11.15 18.06
C ASP A 37 22.32 10.87 19.06
N SER A 38 22.67 10.64 20.32
CA SER A 38 21.72 10.35 21.40
C SER A 38 20.66 11.46 21.61
N SER A 39 20.96 12.68 21.16
CA SER A 39 20.04 13.82 21.23
C SER A 39 18.98 13.83 20.13
N GLY A 40 19.23 13.11 19.02
CA GLY A 40 18.41 13.17 17.81
C GLY A 40 18.38 14.54 17.13
N SER A 41 19.34 15.42 17.45
CA SER A 41 19.37 16.80 16.98
C SER A 41 19.49 16.89 15.46
N GLY A 42 20.28 16.00 14.84
CA GLY A 42 20.44 15.96 13.38
C GLY A 42 19.15 15.58 12.66
N LEU A 43 18.42 14.58 13.19
CA LEU A 43 17.12 14.18 12.64
C LEU A 43 16.09 15.28 12.86
N LEU A 44 16.05 15.91 14.03
CA LEU A 44 15.14 17.02 14.31
C LEU A 44 15.35 18.19 13.35
N TYR A 45 16.61 18.58 13.12
CA TYR A 45 16.93 19.63 12.16
C TYR A 45 16.52 19.24 10.75
N PHE A 46 16.79 18.00 10.32
CA PHE A 46 16.34 17.47 9.04
C PHE A 46 14.83 17.62 8.83
N TRP A 47 14.02 17.22 9.81
CA TRP A 47 12.56 17.36 9.72
C TRP A 47 12.11 18.82 9.65
N LYS A 48 12.76 19.72 10.39
CA LYS A 48 12.48 21.16 10.27
C LYS A 48 12.74 21.65 8.85
N GLN A 49 13.87 21.29 8.25
CA GLN A 49 14.18 21.67 6.87
C GLN A 49 13.21 21.05 5.86
N LEU A 50 12.85 19.78 6.04
CA LEU A 50 11.91 19.08 5.16
C LEU A 50 10.53 19.76 5.17
N GLN A 51 10.07 20.22 6.34
CA GLN A 51 8.82 20.97 6.49
C GLN A 51 8.91 22.38 5.89
N SER A 52 10.09 22.99 5.90
CA SER A 52 10.36 24.30 5.29
C SER A 52 10.49 24.27 3.77
N LEU A 53 10.48 23.08 3.14
CA LEU A 53 10.64 22.97 1.69
C LEU A 53 9.55 23.79 0.96
N PRO A 54 9.92 24.59 -0.05
CA PRO A 54 8.96 25.41 -0.76
C PRO A 54 7.88 24.55 -1.42
N LEU A 55 6.63 25.02 -1.37
CA LEU A 55 5.40 24.38 -1.89
C LEU A 55 5.35 24.23 -3.43
N GLN A 56 6.49 24.14 -4.11
CA GLN A 56 6.55 23.94 -5.56
C GLN A 56 6.06 22.55 -6.00
N MET A 57 5.86 21.64 -5.04
CA MET A 57 5.31 20.31 -5.29
C MET A 57 3.79 20.29 -5.24
N ILE A 58 3.18 19.47 -6.09
CA ILE A 58 1.78 19.08 -5.90
C ILE A 58 1.66 18.43 -4.51
N PRO A 59 0.70 18.83 -3.65
CA PRO A 59 0.65 18.45 -2.23
C PRO A 59 0.82 16.95 -1.95
N ILE A 60 0.28 16.10 -2.81
CA ILE A 60 0.37 14.65 -2.69
C ILE A 60 1.81 14.12 -2.78
N HIS A 61 2.66 14.68 -3.65
CA HIS A 61 4.04 14.26 -3.76
C HIS A 61 4.85 14.67 -2.53
N GLN A 62 4.53 15.83 -1.95
CA GLN A 62 5.17 16.30 -0.72
C GLN A 62 4.80 15.39 0.45
N ILE A 63 3.51 15.08 0.64
CA ILE A 63 3.09 14.14 1.68
C ILE A 63 3.77 12.79 1.50
N MET A 64 3.82 12.27 0.27
CA MET A 64 4.45 10.98 0.01
C MET A 64 5.97 11.00 0.30
N LEU A 65 6.66 12.11 0.02
CA LEU A 65 8.06 12.29 0.42
C LEU A 65 8.22 12.20 1.94
N HIS A 66 7.37 12.89 2.71
CA HIS A 66 7.39 12.83 4.16
C HIS A 66 7.10 11.43 4.69
N ILE A 67 6.13 10.72 4.10
CA ILE A 67 5.80 9.34 4.49
C ILE A 67 6.96 8.38 4.22
N ARG A 68 7.67 8.54 3.11
CA ARG A 68 8.88 7.73 2.84
C ARG A 68 10.02 8.05 3.79
N CYS A 69 10.20 9.30 4.21
CA CYS A 69 11.15 9.65 5.25
C CYS A 69 10.77 9.02 6.59
N LEU A 70 9.48 9.03 6.93
CA LEU A 70 8.97 8.41 8.14
C LEU A 70 9.14 6.89 8.11
N ASP A 71 8.90 6.25 6.95
CA ASP A 71 9.13 4.83 6.74
C ASP A 71 10.61 4.45 6.92
N ALA A 72 11.53 5.24 6.37
CA ALA A 72 12.96 5.06 6.59
C ALA A 72 13.38 5.23 8.06
N CYS A 73 12.61 5.99 8.84
CA CYS A 73 12.70 6.12 10.30
C CYS A 73 11.85 5.07 11.05
N LYS A 74 11.57 3.93 10.42
CA LYS A 74 10.79 2.80 10.96
C LYS A 74 9.37 3.14 11.43
N ALA A 75 8.79 4.21 10.89
CA ALA A 75 7.49 4.76 11.29
C ALA A 75 7.37 5.03 12.80
N ASP A 76 8.49 5.34 13.45
CA ASP A 76 8.54 5.43 14.90
C ASP A 76 7.89 6.72 15.42
N THR A 77 6.79 6.56 16.14
CA THR A 77 6.01 7.67 16.72
C THR A 77 6.19 7.81 18.23
N GLU A 78 6.88 6.86 18.88
CA GLU A 78 6.89 6.72 20.35
C GLU A 78 8.28 6.61 20.98
N SER A 79 9.34 6.43 20.20
CA SER A 79 10.70 6.25 20.73
C SER A 79 11.11 7.30 21.74
N LYS A 80 11.73 6.84 22.82
CA LYS A 80 12.24 7.70 23.89
C LYS A 80 13.31 8.68 23.40
N PHE A 81 13.94 8.38 22.26
CA PHE A 81 14.98 9.20 21.65
C PHE A 81 14.41 10.36 20.80
N LEU A 82 13.12 10.31 20.45
CA LEU A 82 12.48 11.39 19.69
C LEU A 82 12.00 12.50 20.63
N SER A 83 12.25 13.76 20.24
CA SER A 83 11.67 14.90 20.92
C SER A 83 10.13 14.87 20.83
N ARG A 84 9.46 15.47 21.82
CA ARG A 84 7.98 15.56 21.84
C ARG A 84 7.41 16.18 20.56
N GLN A 85 8.07 17.21 20.03
CA GLN A 85 7.68 17.86 18.79
C GLN A 85 7.74 16.88 17.60
N LEU A 86 8.81 16.09 17.52
CA LEU A 86 8.98 15.16 16.41
C LEU A 86 7.98 14.00 16.47
N LYS A 87 7.70 13.46 17.66
CA LYS A 87 6.62 12.48 17.87
C LYS A 87 5.27 13.00 17.37
N ASN A 88 4.91 14.22 17.75
CA ASN A 88 3.65 14.84 17.33
C ASN A 88 3.61 15.00 15.80
N ASN A 89 4.71 15.42 15.18
CA ASN A 89 4.80 15.54 13.72
C ASN A 89 4.60 14.18 13.02
N HIS A 90 5.27 13.13 13.49
CA HIS A 90 5.12 11.77 12.95
C HIS A 90 3.68 11.27 13.09
N LYS A 91 3.04 11.45 14.26
CA LYS A 91 1.63 11.07 14.48
C LYS A 91 0.69 11.78 13.51
N THR A 92 0.86 13.08 13.33
CA THR A 92 0.07 13.86 12.36
C THR A 92 0.26 13.36 10.93
N LEU A 93 1.49 13.01 10.54
CA LEU A 93 1.79 12.43 9.22
C LEU A 93 1.11 11.06 9.04
N ILE A 94 1.20 10.17 10.03
CA ILE A 94 0.51 8.86 10.00
C ILE A 94 -1.00 9.05 9.89
N GLY A 95 -1.59 9.92 10.70
CA GLY A 95 -3.02 10.23 10.65
C GLY A 95 -3.44 10.76 9.28
N SER A 96 -2.66 11.68 8.71
CA SER A 96 -2.92 12.21 7.37
C SER A 96 -2.84 11.10 6.32
N PHE A 97 -1.79 10.29 6.34
CA PHE A 97 -1.63 9.18 5.40
C PHE A 97 -2.75 8.15 5.50
N LYS A 98 -3.24 7.86 6.71
CA LYS A 98 -4.42 7.00 6.94
C LYS A 98 -5.64 7.50 6.17
N GLU A 99 -5.93 8.80 6.22
CA GLU A 99 -7.07 9.39 5.51
C GLU A 99 -6.89 9.35 3.98
N TRP A 100 -5.67 9.54 3.49
CA TRP A 100 -5.35 9.37 2.07
C TRP A 100 -5.49 7.91 1.62
N LEU A 101 -5.03 6.97 2.45
CA LEU A 101 -5.15 5.54 2.20
C LEU A 101 -6.63 5.12 2.12
N LYS A 102 -7.47 5.65 3.03
CA LYS A 102 -8.93 5.48 2.99
C LYS A 102 -9.54 6.02 1.70
N ALA A 103 -9.22 7.26 1.34
CA ALA A 103 -9.74 7.90 0.15
C ALA A 103 -9.34 7.17 -1.14
N TRP A 104 -8.12 6.64 -1.18
CA TRP A 104 -7.61 5.84 -2.29
C TRP A 104 -8.26 4.45 -2.39
N ALA A 105 -8.35 3.73 -1.27
CA ALA A 105 -8.87 2.37 -1.22
C ALA A 105 -10.40 2.32 -1.35
N ALA A 106 -11.10 3.42 -1.06
CA ALA A 106 -12.55 3.52 -1.22
C ALA A 106 -12.95 3.25 -2.68
N PRO A 107 -13.85 2.28 -2.94
CA PRO A 107 -14.38 2.08 -4.27
C PRO A 107 -15.11 3.35 -4.70
N ASP A 108 -14.75 3.86 -5.86
CA ASP A 108 -15.27 5.12 -6.35
C ASP A 108 -16.80 5.01 -6.50
N LYS A 109 -17.55 5.92 -5.86
CA LYS A 109 -19.01 6.00 -6.06
C LYS A 109 -19.37 6.39 -7.50
N VAL A 110 -18.39 6.81 -8.31
CA VAL A 110 -18.55 7.35 -9.67
C VAL A 110 -18.64 6.24 -10.74
N THR A 111 -19.09 5.03 -10.38
CA THR A 111 -19.58 4.07 -11.38
C THR A 111 -20.99 4.45 -11.85
N HIS A 112 -21.13 5.53 -12.63
CA HIS A 112 -22.27 5.67 -13.54
C HIS A 112 -22.01 6.40 -14.85
N LEU A 113 -20.87 7.10 -15.03
CA LEU A 113 -20.58 7.76 -16.31
C LEU A 113 -19.54 6.99 -17.11
N ARG A 114 -20.06 6.01 -17.85
CA ARG A 114 -19.59 5.54 -19.17
C ARG A 114 -18.09 5.33 -19.33
N ARG A 115 -17.73 4.04 -19.42
CA ARG A 115 -16.76 3.48 -20.39
C ARG A 115 -15.98 4.53 -21.19
N LYS A 116 -14.85 5.05 -20.67
CA LYS A 116 -13.62 5.36 -21.43
C LYS A 116 -12.58 6.23 -20.73
N ARG A 117 -12.85 6.76 -19.54
CA ARG A 117 -11.79 7.42 -18.78
C ARG A 117 -11.88 7.00 -17.32
N ILE A 118 -11.26 5.85 -17.02
CA ILE A 118 -10.46 5.78 -15.80
C ILE A 118 -9.37 6.84 -16.07
N VAL A 119 -9.68 8.10 -15.78
CA VAL A 119 -8.65 9.14 -15.70
C VAL A 119 -7.75 8.60 -14.62
N ASP A 120 -6.53 8.20 -14.96
CA ASP A 120 -5.50 7.83 -13.99
C ASP A 120 -5.54 8.88 -12.88
N ARG A 121 -6.13 8.52 -11.74
CA ARG A 121 -6.16 9.45 -10.62
C ARG A 121 -4.70 9.71 -10.28
N PRO A 122 -4.25 10.98 -10.18
CA PRO A 122 -2.88 11.27 -9.78
C PRO A 122 -2.50 10.52 -8.48
N LEU A 123 -3.48 10.32 -7.59
CA LEU A 123 -3.37 9.50 -6.39
C LEU A 123 -3.11 8.02 -6.67
N ASP A 124 -3.79 7.38 -7.63
CA ASP A 124 -3.57 5.97 -7.96
C ASP A 124 -2.13 5.73 -8.42
N LYS A 125 -1.63 6.57 -9.32
CA LYS A 125 -0.25 6.45 -9.81
C LYS A 125 0.77 6.57 -8.69
N ILE A 126 0.54 7.50 -7.77
CA ILE A 126 1.43 7.72 -6.63
C ILE A 126 1.35 6.56 -5.63
N MET A 127 0.15 6.12 -5.26
CA MET A 127 -0.02 5.00 -4.32
C MET A 127 0.60 3.72 -4.89
N ARG A 128 0.35 3.39 -6.15
CA ARG A 128 0.95 2.21 -6.80
C ARG A 128 2.48 2.27 -6.86
N MET A 129 3.04 3.45 -7.06
CA MET A 129 4.49 3.65 -7.14
C MET A 129 5.18 3.48 -5.79
N TYR A 130 4.59 3.97 -4.70
CA TYR A 130 5.28 4.09 -3.43
C TYR A 130 4.84 3.08 -2.36
N LEU A 131 3.57 2.67 -2.30
CA LEU A 131 3.07 1.70 -1.30
C LEU A 131 3.91 0.41 -1.24
N PRO A 132 4.35 -0.20 -2.36
CA PRO A 132 5.14 -1.44 -2.30
C PRO A 132 6.45 -1.32 -1.52
N ASN A 133 6.95 -0.09 -1.34
CA ASN A 133 8.22 0.23 -0.68
C ASN A 133 8.03 0.77 0.75
N LEU A 134 6.80 0.87 1.26
CA LEU A 134 6.53 1.35 2.62
C LEU A 134 6.45 0.17 3.58
N GLN A 135 7.59 -0.24 4.13
CA GLN A 135 7.67 -1.44 4.96
C GLN A 135 7.12 -1.21 6.37
N TYR A 136 7.44 -0.08 6.98
CA TYR A 136 7.18 0.19 8.40
C TYR A 136 5.88 0.97 8.61
N VAL A 137 5.57 1.89 7.69
CA VAL A 137 4.35 2.72 7.79
C VAL A 137 3.10 1.86 7.64
N LEU A 138 3.10 0.88 6.73
CA LEU A 138 1.92 0.03 6.48
C LEU A 138 1.64 -0.96 7.62
N VAL A 139 2.66 -1.31 8.41
CA VAL A 139 2.51 -2.15 9.62
C VAL A 139 2.37 -1.33 10.91
N HIS A 140 2.45 0.00 10.84
CA HIS A 140 2.21 0.87 12.00
C HIS A 140 0.81 0.62 12.56
N PRO A 141 0.59 0.49 13.88
CA PRO A 141 -0.70 0.07 14.47
C PRO A 141 -1.91 0.86 13.96
N ASP A 142 -1.79 2.18 13.84
CA ASP A 142 -2.87 3.04 13.35
C ASP A 142 -3.26 2.81 11.88
N ILE A 143 -2.30 2.37 11.05
CA ILE A 143 -2.51 2.05 9.63
C ILE A 143 -2.92 0.59 9.48
N HIS A 144 -2.20 -0.33 10.13
CA HIS A 144 -2.44 -1.76 10.07
C HIS A 144 -3.84 -2.16 10.55
N SER A 145 -4.34 -1.50 11.61
CA SER A 145 -5.73 -1.68 12.06
C SER A 145 -6.73 -1.37 10.95
N TYR A 146 -6.55 -0.23 10.26
CA TYR A 146 -7.39 0.14 9.12
C TYR A 146 -7.25 -0.84 7.95
N VAL A 147 -6.02 -1.26 7.61
CA VAL A 147 -5.81 -2.25 6.55
C VAL A 147 -6.55 -3.55 6.88
N THR A 148 -6.43 -4.05 8.10
CA THR A 148 -7.11 -5.26 8.55
C THR A 148 -8.62 -5.12 8.48
N ASP A 149 -9.18 -4.00 8.92
CA ASP A 149 -10.61 -3.74 8.81
C ASP A 149 -11.07 -3.64 7.35
N TYR A 150 -10.27 -3.05 6.48
CA TYR A 150 -10.52 -2.99 5.03
C TYR A 150 -10.55 -4.40 4.41
N PHE A 151 -9.63 -5.29 4.77
CA PHE A 151 -9.65 -6.68 4.30
C PHE A 151 -10.90 -7.43 4.77
N LYS A 152 -11.33 -7.24 6.03
CA LYS A 152 -12.57 -7.83 6.55
C LYS A 152 -13.80 -7.34 5.78
N ASP A 153 -13.89 -6.03 5.56
CA ASP A 153 -14.98 -5.42 4.77
C ASP A 153 -14.99 -5.97 3.34
N CYS A 154 -13.82 -6.07 2.69
CA CYS A 154 -13.68 -6.67 1.37
C CYS A 154 -14.19 -8.12 1.34
N LYS A 155 -13.79 -8.93 2.31
CA LYS A 155 -14.25 -10.33 2.44
C LYS A 155 -15.76 -10.42 2.57
N CYS A 156 -16.37 -9.59 3.42
CA CYS A 156 -17.82 -9.53 3.58
C CYS A 156 -18.52 -9.18 2.26
N ARG A 157 -18.07 -8.11 1.57
CA ARG A 157 -18.64 -7.68 0.29
C ARG A 157 -18.53 -8.74 -0.81
N ILE A 158 -17.39 -9.42 -0.90
CA ILE A 158 -17.19 -10.50 -1.87
C ILE A 158 -18.15 -11.65 -1.57
N SER A 159 -18.25 -12.08 -0.31
CA SER A 159 -19.15 -13.16 0.11
C SER A 159 -20.64 -12.83 -0.13
N GLU A 160 -21.07 -11.62 0.21
CA GLU A 160 -22.43 -11.14 -0.07
C GLU A 160 -22.74 -11.14 -1.56
N THR A 161 -21.75 -10.80 -2.38
CA THR A 161 -21.94 -10.77 -3.82
C THR A 161 -22.17 -12.17 -4.39
N GLN A 162 -21.53 -13.21 -3.81
CA GLN A 162 -21.76 -14.61 -4.20
C GLN A 162 -23.13 -15.13 -3.81
N LYS A 163 -23.52 -14.96 -2.53
CA LYS A 163 -24.78 -15.51 -2.00
C LYS A 163 -26.00 -15.03 -2.78
N ASN A 164 -25.93 -13.83 -3.35
CA ASN A 164 -27.03 -13.22 -4.06
C ASN A 164 -27.27 -13.78 -5.48
N GLY A 165 -26.43 -14.70 -5.99
CA GLY A 165 -26.71 -15.73 -7.02
C GLY A 165 -27.23 -15.34 -8.42
N ASN A 166 -27.88 -14.19 -8.58
CA ASN A 166 -28.63 -13.84 -9.78
C ASN A 166 -28.10 -12.52 -10.35
N ARG A 167 -27.34 -12.67 -11.43
CA ARG A 167 -26.72 -11.63 -12.27
C ARG A 167 -25.72 -10.74 -11.52
N PHE A 168 -24.45 -11.01 -11.81
CA PHE A 168 -23.40 -10.01 -11.72
C PHE A 168 -23.73 -8.84 -12.63
N ASP A 169 -24.40 -7.83 -12.08
CA ASP A 169 -24.47 -6.54 -12.74
C ASP A 169 -23.05 -5.95 -12.88
N GLY A 170 -22.91 -4.99 -13.79
CA GLY A 170 -21.61 -4.37 -14.06
C GLY A 170 -21.00 -3.67 -12.84
N ASN A 171 -21.80 -3.24 -11.88
CA ASN A 171 -21.34 -2.49 -10.70
C ASN A 171 -20.66 -3.43 -9.70
N LYS A 172 -21.27 -4.58 -9.43
CA LYS A 172 -20.67 -5.63 -8.56
C LYS A 172 -19.32 -6.09 -9.12
N ARG A 173 -19.24 -6.32 -10.44
CA ARG A 173 -17.97 -6.70 -11.10
C ARG A 173 -16.92 -5.60 -10.98
N ALA A 174 -17.30 -4.34 -11.16
CA ALA A 174 -16.39 -3.21 -11.02
C ALA A 174 -15.88 -3.05 -9.58
N LEU A 175 -16.75 -3.24 -8.59
CA LEU A 175 -16.38 -3.22 -7.17
C LEU A 175 -15.37 -4.31 -6.84
N ILE A 176 -15.63 -5.56 -7.23
CA ILE A 176 -14.70 -6.66 -6.98
C ILE A 176 -13.37 -6.42 -7.69
N LYS A 177 -13.39 -5.95 -8.95
CA LYS A 177 -12.17 -5.57 -9.67
C LYS A 177 -11.38 -4.48 -8.92
N HIS A 178 -12.05 -3.46 -8.40
CA HIS A 178 -11.41 -2.41 -7.60
C HIS A 178 -10.74 -2.99 -6.34
N ILE A 179 -11.46 -3.84 -5.59
CA ILE A 179 -10.93 -4.49 -4.39
C ILE A 179 -9.64 -5.25 -4.72
N PHE A 180 -9.66 -6.12 -5.73
CA PHE A 180 -8.46 -6.90 -6.11
C PHE A 180 -7.34 -6.06 -6.72
N ASN A 181 -7.62 -4.84 -7.21
CA ASN A 181 -6.57 -3.91 -7.61
C ASN A 181 -5.89 -3.25 -6.41
N VAL A 182 -6.57 -3.13 -5.27
CA VAL A 182 -6.08 -2.45 -4.06
C VAL A 182 -5.37 -3.43 -3.12
N LEU A 183 -5.97 -4.58 -2.84
CA LEU A 183 -5.47 -5.53 -1.84
C LEU A 183 -3.99 -5.92 -1.98
N PRO A 184 -3.42 -6.13 -3.19
CA PRO A 184 -2.01 -6.50 -3.32
C PRO A 184 -1.05 -5.45 -2.76
N TYR A 185 -1.43 -4.16 -2.80
CA TYR A 185 -0.61 -3.06 -2.28
C TYR A 185 -0.70 -2.93 -0.75
N LEU A 186 -1.76 -3.46 -0.14
CA LEU A 186 -1.97 -3.45 1.31
C LEU A 186 -1.50 -4.76 1.97
N CYS A 187 -1.09 -5.74 1.16
CA CYS A 187 -0.56 -7.02 1.60
C CYS A 187 0.90 -6.88 2.05
N VAL A 188 1.10 -6.47 3.30
CA VAL A 188 2.42 -6.19 3.89
C VAL A 188 2.84 -7.11 5.03
N SER A 189 1.94 -7.96 5.52
CA SER A 189 2.17 -8.82 6.67
C SER A 189 1.70 -10.24 6.38
N THR A 190 2.14 -11.21 7.18
CA THR A 190 1.64 -12.59 7.10
C THR A 190 0.13 -12.66 7.37
N GLU A 191 -0.38 -11.81 8.27
CA GLU A 191 -1.82 -11.70 8.56
C GLU A 191 -2.59 -11.23 7.32
N THR A 192 -2.21 -10.09 6.74
CA THR A 192 -2.89 -9.54 5.55
C THR A 192 -2.71 -10.42 4.32
N SER A 193 -1.60 -11.17 4.24
CA SER A 193 -1.42 -12.23 3.23
C SER A 193 -2.44 -13.35 3.36
N ARG A 194 -2.67 -13.86 4.58
CA ARG A 194 -3.70 -14.89 4.82
C ARG A 194 -5.08 -14.38 4.45
N MET A 195 -5.41 -13.14 4.83
CA MET A 195 -6.68 -12.52 4.47
C MET A 195 -6.84 -12.34 2.96
N LEU A 196 -5.75 -12.02 2.25
CA LEU A 196 -5.74 -11.96 0.79
C LEU A 196 -6.05 -13.32 0.16
N VAL A 197 -5.41 -14.39 0.65
CA VAL A 197 -5.67 -15.77 0.21
C VAL A 197 -7.14 -16.13 0.43
N GLU A 198 -7.70 -15.81 1.59
CA GLU A 198 -9.12 -16.03 1.86
C GLU A 198 -10.05 -15.27 0.90
N CYS A 199 -9.67 -14.05 0.49
CA CYS A 199 -10.39 -13.30 -0.55
C CYS A 199 -10.24 -13.93 -1.93
N LEU A 200 -9.13 -14.61 -2.22
CA LEU A 200 -8.92 -15.30 -3.49
C LEU A 200 -9.70 -16.60 -3.61
N ARG A 201 -10.11 -17.24 -2.51
CA ARG A 201 -10.88 -18.50 -2.52
C ARG A 201 -12.22 -18.45 -3.27
N TYR A 202 -12.64 -17.27 -3.73
CA TYR A 202 -13.92 -17.04 -4.38
C TYR A 202 -13.83 -17.13 -5.92
N GLU A 203 -14.85 -17.69 -6.58
CA GLU A 203 -14.97 -17.99 -8.04
C GLU A 203 -14.77 -16.80 -9.02
N PHE A 204 -14.41 -15.60 -8.54
CA PHE A 204 -14.16 -14.42 -9.38
C PHE A 204 -12.76 -14.34 -9.99
N ILE A 205 -11.94 -15.37 -9.73
CA ILE A 205 -10.54 -15.46 -10.16
C ILE A 205 -10.43 -15.30 -11.68
N ASP A 206 -11.25 -15.99 -12.48
CA ASP A 206 -10.99 -16.13 -13.92
C ASP A 206 -10.92 -14.79 -14.70
N ILE A 207 -11.68 -13.78 -14.29
CA ILE A 207 -11.73 -12.47 -14.98
C ILE A 207 -10.71 -11.46 -14.41
N ILE A 208 -10.33 -11.62 -13.15
CA ILE A 208 -9.56 -10.61 -12.40
C ILE A 208 -8.10 -11.01 -12.24
N CYS A 209 -7.80 -12.30 -12.36
CA CYS A 209 -6.51 -12.86 -11.96
C CYS A 209 -5.35 -12.66 -12.91
N LYS A 210 -5.53 -12.38 -14.21
CA LYS A 210 -4.35 -12.24 -15.09
C LYS A 210 -3.42 -11.09 -14.68
N GLU A 211 -3.97 -9.94 -14.29
CA GLU A 211 -3.16 -8.77 -13.89
C GLU A 211 -2.81 -8.77 -12.39
N SER A 212 -3.69 -9.32 -11.55
CA SER A 212 -3.52 -9.29 -10.09
C SER A 212 -2.70 -10.49 -9.57
N HIS A 213 -2.70 -11.66 -10.22
CA HIS A 213 -1.91 -12.82 -9.78
C HIS A 213 -0.42 -12.55 -9.75
N GLY A 214 0.13 -11.84 -10.74
CA GLY A 214 1.56 -11.52 -10.76
C GLY A 214 1.99 -10.75 -9.51
N MET A 215 1.22 -9.72 -9.13
CA MET A 215 1.53 -8.95 -7.92
C MET A 215 1.25 -9.71 -6.63
N ILE A 216 0.20 -10.53 -6.60
CA ILE A 216 -0.14 -11.31 -5.39
C ILE A 216 0.89 -12.43 -5.16
N SER A 217 1.26 -13.17 -6.19
CA SER A 217 2.27 -14.24 -6.11
C SER A 217 3.63 -13.70 -5.66
N MET A 218 4.03 -12.52 -6.10
CA MET A 218 5.26 -11.85 -5.64
C MET A 218 5.23 -11.44 -4.15
N LYS A 219 4.05 -11.40 -3.51
CA LYS A 219 3.88 -10.96 -2.12
C LYS A 219 3.65 -12.12 -1.14
N LEU A 220 3.16 -13.26 -1.62
CA LEU A 220 2.96 -14.44 -0.79
C LEU A 220 4.29 -15.17 -0.57
N LYS A 221 4.47 -15.77 0.61
CA LYS A 221 5.52 -16.77 0.81
C LYS A 221 5.21 -18.03 -0.01
N GLU A 222 6.24 -18.80 -0.33
CA GLU A 222 6.12 -20.05 -1.10
C GLU A 222 5.03 -20.98 -0.54
N ASP A 223 5.06 -21.27 0.76
CA ASP A 223 4.04 -22.13 1.39
C ASP A 223 2.62 -21.57 1.27
N GLN A 224 2.46 -20.25 1.41
CA GLN A 224 1.15 -19.59 1.30
C GLN A 224 0.64 -19.60 -0.14
N LEU A 225 1.55 -19.43 -1.11
CA LEU A 225 1.24 -19.52 -2.52
C LEU A 225 0.83 -20.95 -2.87
N ASN A 226 1.58 -21.95 -2.42
CA ASN A 226 1.29 -23.37 -2.63
C ASN A 226 -0.08 -23.76 -2.04
N GLU A 227 -0.36 -23.38 -0.79
CA GLU A 227 -1.67 -23.60 -0.16
C GLU A 227 -2.81 -22.97 -0.99
N SER A 228 -2.61 -21.74 -1.46
CA SER A 228 -3.59 -21.04 -2.30
C SER A 228 -3.80 -21.74 -3.64
N LEU A 229 -2.73 -22.21 -4.29
CA LEU A 229 -2.78 -22.88 -5.59
C LEU A 229 -3.46 -24.25 -5.47
N GLU A 230 -3.07 -25.06 -4.48
CA GLU A 230 -3.68 -26.38 -4.23
C GLU A 230 -5.19 -26.26 -4.04
N GLU A 231 -5.63 -25.26 -3.29
CA GLU A 231 -7.04 -25.03 -3.04
C GLU A 231 -7.79 -24.51 -4.28
N MET A 232 -7.17 -23.60 -5.05
CA MET A 232 -7.72 -23.17 -6.35
C MET A 232 -7.90 -24.38 -7.28
N VAL A 233 -6.89 -25.25 -7.40
CA VAL A 233 -6.96 -26.48 -8.19
C VAL A 233 -8.05 -27.42 -7.67
N ALA A 234 -8.17 -27.59 -6.35
CA ALA A 234 -9.22 -28.41 -5.75
C ALA A 234 -10.63 -27.88 -6.06
N ASN A 235 -10.84 -26.56 -6.00
CA ASN A 235 -12.12 -25.93 -6.32
C ASN A 235 -12.44 -26.04 -7.82
N LEU A 236 -11.45 -25.84 -8.69
CA LEU A 236 -11.59 -26.05 -10.14
C LEU A 236 -11.93 -27.50 -10.51
N ASN A 237 -11.49 -28.46 -9.71
CA ASN A 237 -11.81 -29.88 -9.91
C ASN A 237 -13.21 -30.25 -9.40
N LYS A 238 -13.77 -29.50 -8.44
CA LYS A 238 -15.14 -29.66 -7.94
C LYS A 238 -16.17 -29.04 -8.90
N GLU A 239 -15.83 -27.95 -9.56
CA GLU A 239 -16.69 -27.36 -10.58
C GLU A 239 -16.58 -28.12 -11.91
N LYS A 240 -17.72 -28.51 -12.50
CA LYS A 240 -17.82 -28.97 -13.89
C LYS A 240 -17.55 -27.80 -14.86
N LEU A 241 -16.33 -27.28 -14.88
CA LEU A 241 -15.91 -26.25 -15.83
C LEU A 241 -15.69 -26.86 -17.21
N THR A 242 -16.12 -26.14 -18.24
CA THR A 242 -15.94 -26.53 -19.65
C THR A 242 -14.45 -26.63 -20.00
N SER A 243 -14.09 -27.61 -20.85
CA SER A 243 -12.70 -28.00 -21.15
C SER A 243 -11.78 -26.87 -21.62
N ASN A 244 -12.33 -25.76 -22.12
CA ASN A 244 -11.55 -24.59 -22.57
C ASN A 244 -10.94 -23.78 -21.41
N MET A 245 -11.56 -23.75 -20.21
CA MET A 245 -11.04 -23.00 -19.06
C MET A 245 -9.86 -23.72 -18.38
N LYS A 246 -9.90 -25.06 -18.33
CA LYS A 246 -8.78 -25.87 -17.81
C LYS A 246 -7.50 -25.68 -18.62
N ARG A 247 -7.60 -25.49 -19.94
CA ARG A 247 -6.44 -25.39 -20.84
C ARG A 247 -5.69 -24.05 -20.68
N SER A 248 -6.40 -22.92 -20.59
CA SER A 248 -5.75 -21.59 -20.46
C SER A 248 -4.99 -21.38 -19.15
N LEU A 249 -5.30 -22.11 -18.07
CA LEU A 249 -4.65 -21.96 -16.78
C LEU A 249 -3.43 -22.88 -16.62
N ILE A 250 -3.49 -24.11 -17.16
CA ILE A 250 -2.33 -25.01 -17.22
C ILE A 250 -1.20 -24.37 -18.04
N ASP A 251 -1.53 -23.62 -19.08
CA ASP A 251 -0.54 -22.93 -19.90
C ASP A 251 0.10 -21.69 -19.23
N HIS A 252 -0.28 -21.33 -18.00
CA HIS A 252 0.20 -20.14 -17.27
C HIS A 252 0.78 -20.44 -15.87
N ILE A 253 0.68 -21.68 -15.40
CA ILE A 253 1.41 -22.21 -14.24
C ILE A 253 2.73 -22.80 -14.75
#